data_AF-A0A3C0HKK9-F1
#
_entry.id   AF-A0A3C0HKK9-F1
#
_cell.length_a   1.000
_cell.length_b   1.000
_cell.length_c   1.000
_cell.angle_alpha   90.00
_cell.angle_beta   90.00
_cell.angle_gamma   90.00
#
_symmetry.space_group_name_H-M   'P 1'
#
loop_
_entity.id
_entity.type
_entity.pdbx_description
1 polymer ?
#
loop_
_entity_poly.entity_id
_entity_poly.type
_entity_poly.pdbx_seq_one_letter_code
_entity_poly.pdbx_strand_id
1 'polypeptide(L)'
;MLRPALIAASLALAFTAPAHADRLLIERAQASEGATLPARGQTMAQVEARFGAPARKLEPRGGQSAAWPVIHRWEYPEFTVYFER
;
A
#
# COMPACT_ATOMS: atom_id res chain seq x y z
N MET A 1 51.24 -23.82 7.02
CA MET A 1 50.04 -24.02 6.16
C MET A 1 48.70 -23.94 6.93
N LEU A 2 48.69 -23.78 8.27
CA LEU A 2 47.46 -23.72 9.08
C LEU A 2 46.66 -22.41 8.98
N ARG A 3 47.33 -21.27 8.75
CA ARG A 3 46.72 -19.92 8.68
C ARG A 3 45.70 -19.74 7.53
N PRO A 4 45.96 -20.16 6.27
CA PRO A 4 44.96 -20.01 5.21
C PRO A 4 43.73 -20.90 5.43
N ALA A 5 43.89 -22.06 6.07
CA ALA A 5 42.78 -22.95 6.40
C ALA A 5 41.84 -22.34 7.45
N LEU A 6 42.38 -21.62 8.44
CA LEU A 6 41.59 -20.89 9.45
C LEU A 6 40.80 -19.71 8.84
N ILE A 7 41.36 -19.01 7.85
CA ILE A 7 40.68 -17.92 7.15
C ILE A 7 39.56 -18.47 6.25
N ALA A 8 39.82 -19.57 5.54
CA ALA A 8 38.79 -20.23 4.72
C ALA A 8 37.63 -20.78 5.57
N ALA A 9 37.93 -21.35 6.74
CA ALA A 9 36.90 -21.86 7.65
C ALA A 9 36.03 -20.75 8.27
N SER A 10 36.62 -19.60 8.59
CA SER A 10 35.86 -18.45 9.13
C SER A 10 34.99 -17.78 8.07
N LEU A 11 35.42 -17.74 6.81
CA LEU A 11 34.60 -17.22 5.71
C LEU A 11 33.40 -18.13 5.39
N ALA A 12 33.57 -19.45 5.51
CA ALA A 12 32.48 -20.41 5.28
C ALA A 12 31.35 -20.29 6.31
N LEU A 13 31.65 -19.93 7.56
CA LEU A 13 30.63 -19.73 8.60
C LEU A 13 29.80 -18.45 8.42
N ALA A 14 30.29 -17.45 7.69
CA ALA A 14 29.57 -16.21 7.46
C ALA A 14 28.41 -16.34 6.45
N PHE A 15 28.40 -17.41 5.64
CA PHE A 15 27.39 -17.66 4.60
C PHE A 15 26.15 -18.42 5.08
N THR A 16 26.07 -18.84 6.34
CA THR A 16 24.94 -19.61 6.88
C THR A 16 23.89 -18.76 7.58
N ALA A 17 23.95 -17.43 7.45
CA ALA A 17 22.95 -16.54 8.03
C ALA A 17 21.57 -16.83 7.41
N PRO A 18 20.53 -17.07 8.24
CA PRO A 18 19.18 -17.23 7.73
C PRO A 18 18.71 -15.93 7.07
N ALA A 19 18.17 -16.03 5.86
CA ALA A 19 17.54 -14.90 5.20
C ALA A 19 16.28 -14.50 5.97
N HIS A 20 16.27 -13.29 6.53
CA HIS A 20 15.07 -12.68 7.09
C HIS A 20 14.28 -12.02 5.96
N ALA A 21 13.11 -12.56 5.66
CA ALA A 21 12.17 -11.98 4.73
C ALA A 21 10.88 -11.63 5.47
N ASP A 22 10.36 -10.44 5.22
CA ASP A 22 9.06 -10.04 5.75
C ASP A 22 7.96 -10.88 5.09
N ARG A 23 7.07 -11.45 5.91
CA ARG A 23 5.80 -11.99 5.43
C ARG A 23 4.79 -10.87 5.36
N LEU A 24 4.49 -10.43 4.14
CA LEU A 24 3.35 -9.55 3.90
C LEU A 24 2.05 -10.34 4.19
N LEU A 25 1.21 -9.82 5.09
CA LEU A 25 -0.14 -10.34 5.32
C LEU A 25 -1.03 -10.02 4.10
N ILE A 26 -1.03 -10.91 3.11
CA ILE A 26 -1.81 -10.78 1.86
C ILE A 26 -3.30 -11.03 2.09
N GLU A 27 -3.69 -11.68 3.19
CA GLU A 27 -5.08 -12.06 3.48
C GLU A 27 -6.05 -10.86 3.46
N ARG A 28 -5.60 -9.67 3.87
CA ARG A 28 -6.45 -8.46 3.82
C ARG A 28 -6.67 -7.95 2.40
N ALA A 29 -5.69 -8.10 1.51
CA ALA A 29 -5.84 -7.72 0.11
C ALA A 29 -6.83 -8.66 -0.60
N GLN A 30 -6.76 -9.96 -0.32
CA GLN A 30 -7.70 -10.95 -0.88
C GLN A 30 -9.13 -10.76 -0.37
N ALA A 31 -9.31 -10.38 0.90
CA ALA A 31 -10.64 -10.07 1.43
C ALA A 31 -11.34 -8.92 0.68
N SER A 32 -10.58 -8.00 0.08
CA SER A 32 -11.14 -6.91 -0.73
C SER A 32 -11.59 -7.33 -2.14
N GLU A 33 -11.18 -8.48 -2.65
CA GLU A 33 -11.60 -8.98 -3.98
C GLU A 33 -13.08 -9.38 -4.01
N GLY A 34 -13.67 -9.72 -2.85
CA GLY A 34 -15.10 -10.02 -2.71
C GLY A 34 -15.98 -8.81 -2.37
N ALA A 35 -15.37 -7.66 -2.05
CA ALA A 35 -16.10 -6.45 -1.67
C ALA A 35 -16.46 -5.62 -2.91
N THR A 36 -17.66 -5.05 -2.95
CA THR A 36 -18.06 -4.14 -4.04
C THR A 36 -17.41 -2.78 -3.82
N LEU A 37 -16.17 -2.64 -4.24
CA LEU A 37 -15.37 -1.42 -4.10
C LEU A 37 -15.26 -0.65 -5.44
N PRO A 38 -15.06 0.68 -5.40
CA PRO A 38 -14.74 1.44 -6.59
C PRO A 38 -13.42 0.95 -7.18
N ALA A 39 -13.39 0.75 -8.50
CA ALA A 39 -12.16 0.39 -9.19
C ALA A 39 -11.21 1.61 -9.26
N ARG A 40 -9.91 1.35 -9.27
CA ARG A 40 -8.90 2.40 -9.47
C ARG A 40 -9.15 3.12 -10.80
N GLY A 41 -8.97 4.44 -10.80
CA GLY A 41 -9.14 5.29 -11.98
C GLY A 41 -10.57 5.78 -12.24
N GLN A 42 -11.56 5.37 -11.44
CA GLN A 42 -12.89 5.97 -11.50
C GLN A 42 -12.86 7.45 -11.06
N THR A 43 -13.59 8.29 -11.77
CA THR A 43 -13.77 9.71 -11.40
C THR A 43 -14.77 9.86 -10.25
N MET A 44 -14.75 11.01 -9.56
CA MET A 44 -15.71 11.31 -8.49
C MET A 44 -17.16 11.11 -8.95
N ALA A 45 -17.50 11.58 -10.16
CA ALA A 45 -18.83 11.43 -10.74
C ALA A 45 -19.20 9.97 -11.02
N GLN A 46 -18.26 9.14 -11.49
CA GLN A 46 -18.49 7.71 -11.74
C GLN A 46 -18.71 6.95 -10.43
N VAL A 47 -17.94 7.28 -9.39
CA VAL A 47 -18.13 6.69 -8.06
C VAL A 47 -19.49 7.11 -7.48
N GLU A 48 -19.84 8.41 -7.53
CA GLU A 48 -21.13 8.90 -7.02
C GLU A 48 -22.32 8.28 -7.78
N ALA A 49 -22.21 8.11 -9.10
CA ALA A 49 -23.24 7.46 -9.90
C ALA A 49 -23.44 5.98 -9.55
N ARG A 50 -22.37 5.27 -9.15
CA ARG A 50 -22.43 3.84 -8.84
C ARG A 50 -22.78 3.55 -7.38
N PHE A 51 -22.29 4.37 -6.45
CA PHE A 51 -22.39 4.13 -5.00
C PHE A 51 -23.31 5.12 -4.28
N GLY A 52 -23.85 6.11 -5.00
CA GLY A 52 -24.63 7.20 -4.42
C GLY A 52 -23.75 8.30 -3.81
N ALA A 53 -24.38 9.27 -3.16
CA ALA A 53 -23.66 10.33 -2.46
C ALA A 53 -22.88 9.76 -1.26
N PRO A 54 -21.65 10.22 -1.00
CA PRO A 54 -20.88 9.78 0.15
C PRO A 54 -21.52 10.26 1.46
N ALA A 55 -21.28 9.51 2.55
CA ALA A 55 -21.72 9.89 3.89
C ALA A 55 -21.03 11.17 4.37
N ARG A 56 -19.75 11.37 4.01
CA ARG A 56 -19.00 12.60 4.28
C ARG A 56 -18.03 12.93 3.15
N LYS A 57 -17.95 14.21 2.80
CA LYS A 57 -16.88 14.78 1.96
C LYS A 57 -15.95 15.55 2.89
N LEU A 58 -14.76 15.00 3.16
CA LEU A 58 -13.80 15.62 4.07
C LEU A 58 -13.04 16.76 3.37
N GLU A 59 -12.54 17.68 4.19
CA GLU A 59 -11.70 18.78 3.70
C GLU A 59 -10.52 18.26 2.88
N PRO A 60 -10.31 18.79 1.65
CA PRO A 60 -9.19 18.40 0.81
C PRO A 60 -7.85 18.69 1.51
N ARG A 61 -6.85 17.85 1.26
CA ARG A 61 -5.51 17.99 1.86
C ARG A 61 -4.44 17.93 0.78
N GLY A 62 -3.34 18.64 1.00
CA GLY A 62 -2.29 18.81 -0.01
C GLY A 62 -2.47 20.12 -0.76
N GLY A 63 -1.89 20.23 -1.95
CA GLY A 63 -1.91 21.44 -2.78
C GLY A 63 -0.88 22.51 -2.40
N GLN A 64 0.00 22.26 -1.42
CA GLN A 64 1.03 23.25 -1.04
C GLN A 64 2.13 23.39 -2.09
N SER A 65 2.32 22.38 -2.95
CA SER A 65 3.27 22.43 -4.07
C SER A 65 2.86 21.44 -5.17
N ALA A 66 3.46 21.54 -6.36
CA ALA A 66 3.21 20.62 -7.46
C ALA A 66 3.54 19.15 -7.12
N ALA A 67 4.48 18.91 -6.21
CA ALA A 67 4.81 17.57 -5.74
C ALA A 67 3.80 17.01 -4.71
N TRP A 68 2.86 17.85 -4.25
CA TRP A 68 1.91 17.53 -3.18
C TRP A 68 0.50 17.79 -3.73
N PRO A 69 -0.06 16.86 -4.53
CA PRO A 69 -1.37 17.08 -5.13
C PRO A 69 -2.47 17.24 -4.08
N VAL A 70 -3.55 17.91 -4.47
CA VAL A 70 -4.75 18.00 -3.64
C VAL A 70 -5.46 16.66 -3.65
N ILE A 71 -5.74 16.12 -2.46
CA ILE A 71 -6.45 14.87 -2.28
C ILE A 71 -7.82 15.14 -1.66
N HIS A 72 -8.86 14.84 -2.43
CA HIS A 72 -10.24 14.78 -1.95
C HIS A 72 -10.50 13.42 -1.31
N ARG A 73 -11.17 13.42 -0.16
CA ARG A 73 -11.46 12.18 0.57
C ARG A 73 -12.94 12.08 0.89
N TRP A 74 -13.56 11.04 0.37
CA TRP A 74 -14.98 10.77 0.55
C TRP A 74 -15.16 9.48 1.35
N GLU A 75 -15.98 9.55 2.39
CA GLU A 75 -16.30 8.43 3.26
C GLU A 75 -17.66 7.85 2.88
N TYR A 76 -17.68 6.54 2.62
CA TYR A 76 -18.87 5.70 2.55
C TYR A 76 -18.90 4.80 3.78
N PRO A 77 -20.05 4.18 4.11
CA PRO A 77 -20.14 3.31 5.29
C PRO A 77 -19.12 2.18 5.33
N GLU A 78 -18.78 1.59 4.18
CA GLU A 78 -17.91 0.42 4.09
C GLU A 78 -16.49 0.72 3.60
N PHE A 79 -16.26 1.88 2.99
CA PHE A 79 -14.96 2.24 2.42
C PHE A 79 -14.75 3.76 2.35
N THR A 80 -13.49 4.16 2.17
CA THR A 80 -13.12 5.54 1.89
C THR A 80 -12.41 5.57 0.54
N VAL A 81 -12.81 6.50 -0.32
CA VAL A 81 -12.21 6.71 -1.64
C VAL A 81 -11.46 8.04 -1.67
N TYR A 82 -10.33 8.03 -2.38
CA TYR A 82 -9.41 9.15 -2.48
C TYR A 82 -9.28 9.56 -3.94
N PHE A 83 -9.37 10.86 -4.22
CA PHE A 83 -9.26 11.42 -5.56
C PHE A 83 -8.20 12.53 -5.59
N GLU A 84 -7.45 12.60 -6.68
CA GLU A 84 -6.37 13.60 -6.88
C GLU A 84 -6.85 14.87 -7.61
N ARG A 85 -8.16 15.08 -7.75
CA ARG A 85 -8.78 16.12 -8.59
C ARG A 85 -10.15 16.52 -8.06
#